data_AF-A0A818ZQS8-F1
#
_entry.id   AF-A0A818ZQS8-F1
#
_cell.length_a   1.000
_cell.length_b   1.000
_cell.length_c   1.000
_cell.angle_alpha   90.00
_cell.angle_beta   90.00
_cell.angle_gamma   90.00
#
_symmetry.space_group_name_H-M   'P 1'
#
loop_
_entity.id
_entity.type
_entity.pdbx_description
1 polymer ?
#
loop_
_entity_poly.entity_id
_entity_poly.type
_entity_poly.pdbx_seq_one_letter_code
_entity_poly.pdbx_strand_id
1 'polypeptide(L)'
;MNYTKLTSLSLTQSENLIDIIEYLSDSNIIHRDIRPNNLMSDKSELPIAGTITYAGYEFLNFCSKIEHNTFWSPSYRYDKTFDLKCVLNIIIYMINENVQAKLNSIEELLSTKEKIPRLLELWENVKNKNTKYSKLLNTINKLTKSSDFQTLKDQLKELYNKKIQ
;
A
#
# COMPACT_ATOMS: atom_id res chain seq x y z
N MET A 1 21.75 12.70 9.59
CA MET A 1 20.32 12.60 9.99
C MET A 1 20.05 11.18 10.43
N ASN A 2 19.46 10.97 11.61
CA ASN A 2 19.07 9.64 12.08
C ASN A 2 17.64 9.36 11.62
N TYR A 3 17.51 8.64 10.51
CA TYR A 3 16.22 8.18 10.03
C TYR A 3 15.75 7.02 10.89
N THR A 4 14.46 7.02 11.24
CA THR A 4 13.84 5.94 12.01
C THR A 4 12.81 5.26 11.13
N LYS A 5 12.75 3.92 11.19
CA LYS A 5 11.75 3.14 10.46
C LYS A 5 10.35 3.49 10.98
N LEU A 6 9.44 3.81 10.06
CA LEU A 6 8.03 4.05 10.38
C LEU A 6 7.35 2.74 10.82
N THR A 7 6.69 2.77 11.98
CA THR A 7 5.92 1.64 12.53
C THR A 7 4.41 1.91 12.59
N SER A 8 4.00 3.16 12.33
CA SER A 8 2.62 3.61 12.21
C SER A 8 2.57 4.83 11.28
N LEU A 9 1.36 5.17 10.82
CA LEU A 9 1.11 6.38 10.04
C LEU A 9 -0.05 7.16 10.68
N SER A 10 0.11 8.48 10.79
CA SER A 10 -1.00 9.40 11.01
C SER A 10 -1.80 9.61 9.72
N LEU A 11 -2.99 10.19 9.84
CA LEU A 11 -3.79 10.62 8.69
C LEU A 11 -2.97 11.56 7.79
N THR A 12 -2.32 12.57 8.35
CA THR A 12 -1.48 13.53 7.62
C THR A 12 -0.34 12.82 6.87
N GLN A 13 0.36 11.88 7.52
CA GLN A 13 1.41 11.12 6.84
C GLN A 13 0.86 10.23 5.72
N SER A 14 -0.37 9.72 5.85
CA SER A 14 -1.03 8.92 4.83
C SER A 14 -1.49 9.78 3.63
N GLU A 15 -2.00 10.98 3.89
CA GLU A 15 -2.31 11.97 2.85
C GLU A 15 -1.03 12.38 2.10
N ASN A 16 0.06 12.63 2.82
CA ASN A 16 1.36 12.96 2.23
C ASN A 16 1.89 11.84 1.33
N LEU A 17 1.69 10.56 1.70
CA LEU A 17 2.02 9.44 0.80
C LEU A 17 1.20 9.47 -0.48
N ILE A 18 -0.10 9.77 -0.40
CA ILE A 18 -0.96 9.90 -1.57
C ILE A 18 -0.47 11.05 -2.47
N ASP A 19 -0.10 12.19 -1.88
CA ASP A 19 0.42 13.35 -2.62
C ASP A 19 1.74 13.02 -3.35
N ILE A 20 2.62 12.24 -2.74
CA ILE A 20 3.84 11.75 -3.40
C ILE A 20 3.48 10.89 -4.61
N ILE A 21 2.49 9.98 -4.49
CA ILE A 21 2.09 9.15 -5.63
C ILE A 21 1.34 9.96 -6.69
N GLU A 22 0.57 10.99 -6.31
CA GLU A 22 -0.03 11.94 -7.24
C GLU A 22 1.04 12.60 -8.11
N TYR A 23 2.07 13.15 -7.47
CA TYR A 23 3.19 13.77 -8.16
C TYR A 23 3.92 12.81 -9.12
N LEU A 24 4.17 11.58 -8.67
CA LEU A 24 4.81 10.56 -9.52
C LEU A 24 3.91 10.17 -10.71
N SER A 25 2.60 10.01 -10.47
CA SER A 25 1.62 9.64 -11.49
C SER A 25 1.49 10.73 -12.57
N ASP A 26 1.40 12.00 -12.16
CA ASP A 26 1.37 13.16 -13.06
C ASP A 26 2.66 13.30 -13.87
N SER A 27 3.79 12.90 -13.28
CA SER A 27 5.10 12.82 -13.96
C SER A 27 5.26 11.57 -14.83
N ASN A 28 4.23 10.70 -14.90
CA ASN A 28 4.27 9.40 -15.60
C ASN A 28 5.40 8.48 -15.10
N ILE A 29 5.71 8.56 -13.80
CA ILE A 29 6.70 7.76 -13.08
C ILE A 29 5.98 6.71 -12.23
N ILE A 30 6.50 5.49 -12.25
CA ILE A 30 6.06 4.41 -11.34
C ILE A 30 7.28 4.08 -10.46
N HIS A 31 7.14 4.22 -9.14
CA HIS A 31 8.19 3.93 -8.17
C HIS A 31 8.50 2.45 -8.06
N ARG A 32 7.46 1.59 -8.06
CA ARG A 32 7.56 0.12 -8.03
C ARG A 32 8.03 -0.51 -6.72
N ASP A 33 8.55 0.25 -5.76
CA ASP A 33 9.11 -0.28 -4.51
C ASP A 33 8.61 0.51 -3.28
N ILE A 34 7.32 0.87 -3.30
CA ILE A 34 6.66 1.49 -2.16
C ILE A 34 6.40 0.39 -1.11
N ARG A 35 7.17 0.42 -0.01
CA ARG A 35 7.10 -0.55 1.10
C ARG A 35 7.50 0.10 2.43
N PRO A 36 7.07 -0.41 3.59
CA PRO A 36 7.37 0.19 4.89
C PRO A 36 8.85 0.47 5.16
N ASN A 37 9.75 -0.42 4.70
CA ASN A 37 11.20 -0.26 4.87
C ASN A 37 11.79 0.92 4.06
N ASN A 38 11.11 1.32 2.99
CA ASN A 38 11.54 2.43 2.15
C ASN A 38 10.84 3.75 2.52
N LEU A 39 10.01 3.76 3.56
CA LEU A 39 9.40 4.98 4.08
C LEU A 39 10.25 5.51 5.23
N MET A 40 10.87 6.67 5.00
CA MET A 40 11.67 7.37 6.02
C MET A 40 10.92 8.60 6.52
N SER A 41 10.87 8.82 7.83
CA SER A 41 10.35 10.06 8.41
C SER A 41 11.51 10.87 9.00
N ASP A 42 11.64 12.14 8.63
CA ASP A 42 12.47 13.09 9.38
C ASP A 42 11.63 13.75 10.47
N LYS A 43 11.60 13.12 11.65
CA LYS A 43 11.15 13.58 13.00
C LYS A 43 9.93 14.51 13.15
N SER A 44 9.23 14.88 12.08
CA SER A 44 8.12 15.81 12.11
C SER A 44 7.10 15.58 10.99
N GLU A 45 7.39 15.62 9.67
CA GLU A 45 6.22 15.79 8.76
C GLU A 45 6.15 15.06 7.42
N LEU A 46 7.17 14.34 6.93
CA LEU A 46 7.05 13.72 5.59
C LEU A 46 7.63 12.32 5.53
N PRO A 47 6.83 11.29 5.18
CA PRO A 47 7.39 10.02 4.75
C PRO A 47 8.05 10.22 3.38
N ILE A 48 9.37 10.27 3.34
CA ILE A 48 10.15 10.23 2.11
C ILE A 48 10.16 8.78 1.65
N ALA A 49 9.60 8.51 0.46
CA ALA A 49 9.85 7.26 -0.24
C ALA A 49 11.33 7.27 -0.70
N GLY A 50 12.18 6.54 0.02
CA GLY A 50 13.61 6.45 -0.23
C GLY A 50 13.91 5.75 -1.56
N THR A 51 14.94 6.28 -2.24
CA THR A 51 15.60 5.86 -3.48
C THR A 51 15.13 4.60 -4.21
N ILE A 52 14.86 4.79 -5.51
CA ILE A 52 14.82 3.80 -6.59
C ILE A 52 16.17 3.06 -6.63
N THR A 53 16.26 1.95 -5.92
CA THR A 53 17.36 1.00 -6.06
C THR A 53 16.77 -0.40 -6.15
N TYR A 54 17.27 -1.15 -7.13
CA TYR A 54 16.96 -2.54 -7.38
C TYR A 54 17.43 -3.36 -6.16
N ALA A 55 16.57 -3.53 -5.16
CA ALA A 55 16.94 -4.18 -3.91
C ALA A 55 15.80 -5.05 -3.37
N GLY A 56 15.88 -6.33 -3.71
CA GLY A 56 15.70 -7.44 -2.75
C GLY A 56 14.45 -7.41 -1.85
N TYR A 57 13.58 -8.37 -2.16
CA TYR A 57 12.75 -9.17 -1.26
C TYR A 57 11.41 -8.63 -0.69
N GLU A 58 10.42 -9.50 -0.95
CA GLU A 58 9.11 -9.82 -0.36
C GLU A 58 7.92 -8.86 -0.46
N PHE A 59 8.06 -7.55 -0.28
CA PHE A 59 6.89 -6.65 -0.45
C PHE A 59 6.56 -6.32 -1.92
N LEU A 60 7.61 -6.21 -2.76
CA LEU A 60 7.51 -6.17 -4.22
C LEU A 60 6.85 -7.44 -4.79
N ASN A 61 7.03 -8.54 -4.08
CA ASN A 61 6.46 -9.84 -4.38
C ASN A 61 5.02 -9.95 -3.88
N PHE A 62 4.57 -9.11 -2.97
CA PHE A 62 3.26 -9.19 -2.35
C PHE A 62 2.15 -8.65 -3.26
N CYS A 63 2.34 -7.50 -3.93
CA CYS A 63 1.39 -7.03 -4.95
C CYS A 63 1.54 -7.81 -6.26
N SER A 64 2.76 -8.15 -6.68
CA SER A 64 2.97 -8.91 -7.91
C SER A 64 2.47 -10.36 -7.80
N LYS A 65 2.70 -11.07 -6.69
CA LYS A 65 2.26 -12.48 -6.52
C LYS A 65 0.77 -12.64 -6.27
N ILE A 66 0.09 -11.63 -5.73
CA ILE A 66 -1.38 -11.60 -5.65
C ILE A 66 -1.99 -11.50 -7.05
N GLU A 67 -1.38 -10.69 -7.92
CA GLU A 67 -1.77 -10.57 -9.33
C GLU A 67 -1.26 -11.74 -10.20
N HIS A 68 -0.25 -12.52 -9.78
CA HIS A 68 0.26 -13.69 -10.50
C HIS A 68 -0.64 -14.94 -10.46
N ASN A 69 -1.79 -14.91 -9.78
CA ASN A 69 -2.73 -16.04 -9.80
C ASN A 69 -3.52 -16.03 -11.12
N THR A 70 -3.71 -17.21 -11.73
CA THR A 70 -4.04 -17.48 -13.15
C THR A 70 -5.31 -16.83 -13.75
N PHE A 71 -6.01 -15.99 -13.00
CA PHE A 71 -7.08 -15.12 -13.48
C PHE A 71 -6.60 -13.74 -14.00
N TRP A 72 -5.37 -13.31 -13.69
CA TRP A 72 -4.89 -11.95 -13.99
C TRP A 72 -3.57 -11.91 -14.80
N SER A 73 -3.65 -12.39 -16.05
CA SER A 73 -2.76 -12.12 -17.21
C SER A 73 -1.24 -12.45 -17.16
N PRO A 74 -0.71 -13.20 -18.16
CA PRO A 74 0.73 -13.49 -18.33
C PRO A 74 1.62 -12.30 -18.77
N SER A 75 1.10 -11.08 -18.86
CA SER A 75 1.81 -9.92 -19.44
C SER A 75 1.93 -8.79 -18.42
N TYR A 76 2.91 -8.92 -17.52
CA TYR A 76 3.11 -7.97 -16.42
C TYR A 76 3.65 -6.63 -16.95
N ARG A 77 2.80 -5.59 -16.93
CA ARG A 77 3.21 -4.19 -16.95
C ARG A 77 2.63 -3.54 -15.70
N TYR A 78 3.48 -2.94 -14.87
CA TYR A 78 3.03 -2.06 -13.80
C TYR A 78 2.08 -1.03 -14.40
N ASP A 79 0.83 -1.02 -13.94
CA ASP A 79 -0.14 -0.01 -14.34
C ASP A 79 0.08 1.29 -13.54
N LYS A 80 -0.54 2.39 -13.97
CA LYS A 80 -0.40 3.70 -13.31
C LYS A 80 -0.99 3.75 -11.89
N THR A 81 -1.72 2.72 -11.48
CA THR A 81 -2.38 2.62 -10.17
C THR A 81 -1.63 1.71 -9.19
N PHE A 82 -0.59 0.99 -9.67
CA PHE A 82 0.17 0.04 -8.88
C PHE A 82 0.68 0.63 -7.57
N ASP A 83 1.36 1.78 -7.62
CA ASP A 83 1.92 2.40 -6.42
C ASP A 83 0.84 2.86 -5.44
N LEU A 84 -0.34 3.26 -5.91
CA LEU A 84 -1.46 3.63 -5.04
C LEU A 84 -2.06 2.42 -4.32
N LYS A 85 -2.18 1.29 -5.01
CA LYS A 85 -2.59 0.02 -4.36
C LYS A 85 -1.59 -0.36 -3.27
N CYS A 86 -0.29 -0.20 -3.52
CA CYS A 86 0.76 -0.41 -2.52
C CYS A 86 0.62 0.54 -1.32
N VAL A 87 0.47 1.85 -1.56
CA VAL A 87 0.26 2.85 -0.50
C VAL A 87 -0.96 2.50 0.35
N LEU A 88 -2.09 2.14 -0.26
CA LEU A 88 -3.30 1.81 0.48
C LEU A 88 -3.11 0.58 1.38
N ASN A 89 -2.42 -0.45 0.89
CA ASN A 89 -2.10 -1.65 1.69
C ASN A 89 -1.19 -1.31 2.88
N ILE A 90 -0.20 -0.44 2.68
CA ILE A 90 0.67 0.04 3.76
C ILE A 90 -0.12 0.81 4.80
N ILE A 91 -1.00 1.72 4.37
CA ILE A 91 -1.85 2.49 5.27
C ILE A 91 -2.68 1.53 6.13
N ILE A 92 -3.36 0.54 5.53
CA ILE A 92 -4.16 -0.44 6.28
C ILE A 92 -3.29 -1.23 7.26
N TYR A 93 -2.13 -1.71 6.82
CA TYR A 93 -1.18 -2.41 7.68
C TYR A 93 -0.76 -1.55 8.89
N MET A 94 -0.53 -0.26 8.69
CA MET A 94 -0.05 0.66 9.73
C MET A 94 -1.12 1.12 10.72
N ILE A 95 -2.41 1.02 10.38
CA ILE A 95 -3.52 1.50 11.22
C ILE A 95 -4.43 0.40 11.78
N ASN A 96 -4.25 -0.84 11.32
CA ASN A 96 -5.04 -1.98 11.75
C ASN A 96 -4.13 -3.04 12.37
N GLU A 97 -4.12 -3.09 13.70
CA GLU A 97 -3.30 -4.02 14.49
C GLU A 97 -3.57 -5.50 14.15
N ASN A 98 -4.83 -5.84 13.85
CA ASN A 98 -5.20 -7.21 13.44
C ASN A 98 -4.59 -7.59 12.08
N VAL A 99 -4.56 -6.65 11.12
CA VAL A 99 -3.88 -6.86 9.83
C VAL A 99 -2.37 -6.90 10.03
N GLN A 100 -1.83 -6.01 10.86
CA GLN A 100 -0.41 -5.97 11.19
C GLN A 100 0.07 -7.30 11.77
N ALA A 101 -0.63 -7.82 12.79
CA ALA A 101 -0.29 -9.09 13.44
C ALA A 101 -0.35 -10.27 12.46
N LYS A 102 -1.40 -10.35 11.63
CA LYS A 102 -1.53 -11.40 10.62
C LYS A 102 -0.46 -11.31 9.54
N LEU A 103 -0.11 -10.11 9.10
CA LEU A 103 0.92 -9.94 8.08
C LEU A 103 2.29 -10.33 8.65
N ASN A 104 2.60 -9.91 9.87
CA ASN A 104 3.84 -10.29 10.54
C ASN A 104 3.96 -11.82 10.71
N SER A 105 2.88 -12.52 11.08
CA SER A 105 2.92 -13.98 11.20
C SER A 105 3.06 -14.70 9.86
N ILE A 106 2.56 -14.12 8.76
CA ILE A 106 2.79 -14.63 7.42
C ILE A 106 4.26 -14.43 7.00
N GLU A 107 4.88 -13.32 7.39
CA GLU A 107 6.29 -13.04 7.07
C GLU A 107 7.27 -14.00 7.75
N GLU A 108 6.89 -14.59 8.89
CA GLU A 108 7.67 -15.63 9.58
C GLU A 108 7.70 -16.97 8.84
N LEU A 109 6.85 -17.17 7.81
CA LEU A 109 6.85 -18.40 7.02
C LEU A 109 8.13 -18.52 6.18
N LEU A 110 8.65 -19.73 6.06
CA LEU A 110 9.96 -19.98 5.43
C LEU A 110 9.93 -19.87 3.91
N SER A 111 8.82 -20.24 3.26
CA SER A 111 8.76 -20.31 1.81
C SER A 111 7.75 -19.35 1.20
N THR A 112 8.12 -18.77 0.06
CA THR A 112 7.20 -18.00 -0.79
C THR A 112 5.92 -18.78 -1.13
N LYS A 113 6.04 -20.10 -1.34
CA LYS A 113 4.91 -20.95 -1.73
C LYS A 113 3.82 -21.01 -0.64
N GLU A 114 4.23 -20.90 0.62
CA GLU A 114 3.32 -20.85 1.77
C GLU A 114 2.80 -19.43 2.04
N LYS A 115 3.65 -18.41 1.83
CA LYS A 115 3.27 -17.00 2.01
C LYS A 115 2.13 -16.58 1.06
N ILE A 116 2.23 -16.89 -0.23
CA ILE A 116 1.31 -16.37 -1.27
C ILE A 116 -0.17 -16.64 -0.97
N PRO A 117 -0.61 -17.89 -0.70
CA PRO A 117 -2.03 -18.16 -0.45
C PRO A 117 -2.56 -17.44 0.79
N ARG A 118 -1.73 -17.29 1.83
CA ARG A 118 -2.12 -16.62 3.08
C ARG A 118 -2.23 -15.11 2.91
N LEU A 119 -1.35 -14.50 2.11
CA LEU A 119 -1.45 -13.09 1.76
C LEU A 119 -2.72 -12.81 0.95
N LEU A 120 -2.99 -13.65 -0.06
CA LEU A 120 -4.23 -13.57 -0.85
C LEU A 120 -5.48 -13.65 0.05
N GLU A 121 -5.51 -14.65 0.93
CA GLU A 121 -6.60 -14.83 1.89
C GLU A 121 -6.75 -13.62 2.83
N LEU A 122 -5.65 -13.05 3.32
CA LEU A 122 -5.69 -11.86 4.17
C LEU A 122 -6.34 -10.67 3.46
N TRP A 123 -5.91 -10.34 2.23
CA TRP A 123 -6.42 -9.15 1.54
C TRP A 123 -7.83 -9.31 1.00
N GLU A 124 -8.19 -10.52 0.57
CA GLU A 124 -9.58 -10.81 0.22
C GLU A 124 -10.49 -10.66 1.45
N ASN A 125 -10.03 -11.13 2.62
CA ASN A 125 -10.74 -10.90 3.88
C ASN A 125 -10.83 -9.42 4.26
N VAL A 126 -9.75 -8.65 4.13
CA VAL A 126 -9.76 -7.20 4.40
C VAL A 126 -10.73 -6.49 3.45
N LYS A 127 -10.68 -6.81 2.15
CA LYS A 127 -11.58 -6.28 1.13
C LYS A 127 -13.05 -6.58 1.43
N ASN A 128 -13.37 -7.81 1.80
CA ASN A 128 -14.75 -8.23 2.02
C ASN A 128 -15.31 -7.72 3.36
N LYS A 129 -14.47 -7.56 4.38
CA LYS A 129 -14.90 -7.12 5.71
C LYS A 129 -14.85 -5.60 5.90
N ASN A 130 -14.04 -4.89 5.11
CA ASN A 130 -13.87 -3.44 5.23
C ASN A 130 -14.41 -2.73 3.98
N THR A 131 -15.68 -2.32 4.06
CA THR A 131 -16.39 -1.63 2.97
C THR A 131 -15.71 -0.32 2.56
N LYS A 132 -15.06 0.40 3.49
CA LYS A 132 -14.32 1.63 3.20
C LYS A 132 -13.05 1.36 2.41
N TYR A 133 -12.28 0.34 2.80
CA TYR A 133 -11.11 -0.10 2.04
C TYR A 133 -11.51 -0.57 0.64
N SER A 134 -12.62 -1.30 0.50
CA SER A 134 -13.17 -1.68 -0.81
C SER A 134 -13.56 -0.46 -1.66
N LYS A 135 -14.18 0.56 -1.06
CA LYS A 135 -14.50 1.86 -1.72
C LYS A 135 -13.23 2.59 -2.19
N LEU A 136 -12.19 2.62 -1.37
CA LEU A 136 -10.87 3.20 -1.70
C LEU A 136 -10.22 2.46 -2.89
N LEU A 137 -10.17 1.12 -2.85
CA LEU A 137 -9.66 0.31 -3.97
C LEU A 137 -10.43 0.55 -5.27
N ASN A 138 -11.76 0.63 -5.20
CA ASN A 138 -12.60 0.92 -6.37
C ASN A 138 -12.35 2.32 -6.94
N THR A 139 -12.04 3.29 -6.08
CA THR A 139 -11.65 4.64 -6.50
C THR A 139 -10.30 4.60 -7.21
N ILE A 140 -9.31 3.89 -6.64
CA ILE A 140 -7.97 3.71 -7.24
C ILE A 140 -8.07 3.11 -8.65
N ASN A 141 -8.88 2.07 -8.83
CA ASN A 141 -9.04 1.40 -10.12
C ASN A 141 -9.73 2.27 -11.20
N LYS A 142 -10.32 3.41 -10.81
CA LYS A 142 -11.03 4.33 -11.70
C LYS A 142 -10.32 5.68 -11.84
N LEU A 143 -9.12 5.82 -11.28
CA LEU A 143 -8.35 7.06 -11.35
C LEU A 143 -8.04 7.42 -12.80
N THR A 144 -8.44 8.61 -13.21
CA THR A 144 -8.15 9.16 -14.54
C THR A 144 -7.65 10.60 -14.48
N LYS A 145 -7.89 11.33 -13.38
CA LYS A 145 -7.56 12.76 -13.23
C LYS A 145 -7.15 13.08 -11.79
N SER A 146 -6.41 14.17 -11.60
CA SER A 146 -5.97 14.67 -10.27
C SER A 146 -7.13 14.87 -9.28
N SER A 147 -8.33 15.29 -9.74
CA SER A 147 -9.53 15.38 -8.88
C SER A 147 -9.88 14.09 -8.13
N ASP A 148 -9.49 12.95 -8.68
CA ASP A 148 -9.77 11.65 -8.10
C ASP A 148 -8.86 11.35 -6.89
N PHE A 149 -7.68 11.99 -6.80
CA PHE A 149 -6.79 11.93 -5.63
C PHE A 149 -7.38 12.68 -4.44
N GLN A 150 -8.04 13.82 -4.67
CA GLN A 150 -8.76 14.51 -3.60
C GLN A 150 -9.90 13.64 -3.04
N THR A 151 -10.63 12.96 -3.93
CA THR A 151 -11.66 11.98 -3.52
C THR A 151 -11.07 10.84 -2.71
N LEU A 152 -9.88 10.35 -3.09
CA LEU A 152 -9.15 9.32 -2.34
C LEU A 152 -8.79 9.80 -0.92
N LYS A 153 -8.27 11.03 -0.78
CA LYS A 153 -7.95 11.63 0.52
C LYS A 153 -9.19 11.78 1.41
N ASP A 154 -10.32 12.21 0.85
CA ASP A 154 -11.54 12.35 1.64
C ASP A 154 -12.09 10.99 2.12
N GLN A 155 -12.04 9.95 1.28
CA GLN A 155 -12.36 8.57 1.69
C GLN A 155 -11.36 8.02 2.72
N LEU A 156 -10.09 8.42 2.65
CA LEU A 156 -9.07 8.06 3.62
C LEU A 156 -9.37 8.66 5.01
N LYS A 157 -9.83 9.92 5.07
CA LYS A 157 -10.29 10.53 6.33
C LYS A 157 -11.44 9.73 6.94
N GLU A 158 -12.40 9.29 6.12
CA GLU A 158 -13.48 8.43 6.58
C GLU A 158 -12.95 7.13 7.20
N LEU A 159 -11.91 6.53 6.61
CA LEU A 159 -11.26 5.31 7.12
C LEU A 159 -10.68 5.53 8.53
N TYR A 160 -9.95 6.63 8.76
CA TYR A 160 -9.37 6.97 10.06
C TYR A 160 -10.39 7.33 11.14
N ASN A 161 -11.48 8.01 10.77
CA ASN A 161 -12.47 8.52 11.73
C ASN A 161 -13.33 7.45 12.42
N LYS A 162 -13.27 6.18 11.97
CA LYS A 162 -13.76 5.05 12.76
C LYS A 162 -12.55 4.17 13.05
N LYS A 163 -12.02 4.20 14.28
CA LYS A 163 -11.00 3.23 14.72
C LYS A 163 -11.44 1.85 14.21
N ILE A 164 -10.64 1.28 13.32
CA ILE A 164 -10.92 -0.03 12.74
C ILE A 164 -10.76 -1.02 13.91
N GLN A 165 -11.88 -1.45 14.50
CA GLN A 165 -11.92 -2.56 15.44
C GLN A 165 -11.65 -3.87 14.69
#